data_AF-A0A7W1Q1F1-F1
#
_entry.id   AF-A0A7W1Q1F1-F1
#
_cell.length_a   1.000
_cell.length_b   1.000
_cell.length_c   1.000
_cell.angle_alpha   90.00
_cell.angle_beta   90.00
_cell.angle_gamma   90.00
#
_symmetry.space_group_name_H-M   'P 1'
#
loop_
_entity.id
_entity.type
_entity.pdbx_description
1 polymer ?
#
loop_
_entity_poly.entity_id
_entity_poly.type
_entity_poly.pdbx_seq_one_letter_code
_entity_poly.pdbx_strand_id
1 'polypeptide(L)'
;MGRLAFSLAGVQLKFSVVRDGRRFTLPMSGSGGGWIVKLPDRAFRDVPANEHAMMRWAAAAGVDVPEVELRNGSDLDGVPNSLVGPEEQVFAIRRFDRAAGGRVHVEDFAQIREVAPGKKYENTLLRCRRARHRCARRAGRHPGVRPAARGVHRHRQRGRASQELVHDLPRWAHA
;
A
#
# COMPACT_ATOMS: atom_id res chain seq x y z
N MET A 1 21.29 24.05 0.21
CA MET A 1 20.10 23.64 -0.57
C MET A 1 19.91 22.14 -0.46
N GLY A 2 19.07 21.67 0.47
CA GLY A 2 18.83 20.23 0.68
C GLY A 2 17.89 19.67 -0.40
N ARG A 3 18.31 18.61 -1.09
CA ARG A 3 17.47 17.90 -2.07
C ARG A 3 16.36 17.15 -1.32
N LEU A 4 15.09 17.42 -1.64
CA LEU A 4 13.95 16.64 -1.17
C LEU A 4 14.13 15.17 -1.61
N ALA A 5 14.40 14.29 -0.66
CA ALA A 5 14.66 12.90 -0.97
C ALA A 5 13.34 12.15 -1.15
N PHE A 6 13.06 11.81 -2.42
CA PHE A 6 12.24 10.67 -2.85
C PHE A 6 10.74 10.93 -3.08
N SER A 7 10.37 11.16 -4.35
CA SER A 7 9.01 10.95 -4.87
C SER A 7 8.88 9.51 -5.36
N LEU A 8 7.92 8.75 -4.83
CA LEU A 8 7.65 7.38 -5.27
C LEU A 8 6.68 7.43 -6.48
N ALA A 9 6.82 6.51 -7.44
CA ALA A 9 6.05 6.50 -8.70
C ALA A 9 4.51 6.60 -8.52
N GLY A 10 3.88 7.53 -9.23
CA GLY A 10 2.42 7.79 -9.23
C GLY A 10 2.13 9.23 -9.68
N VAL A 11 0.87 9.53 -10.03
CA VAL A 11 0.42 10.90 -10.37
C VAL A 11 0.35 11.77 -9.10
N GLN A 12 -0.05 11.16 -7.98
CA GLN A 12 -0.14 11.84 -6.69
C GLN A 12 1.22 11.92 -5.99
N LEU A 13 1.53 13.10 -5.44
CA LEU A 13 2.77 13.35 -4.72
C LEU A 13 2.80 12.57 -3.40
N LYS A 14 3.90 11.84 -3.17
CA LYS A 14 4.09 11.03 -1.98
C LYS A 14 5.55 10.94 -1.55
N PHE A 15 5.75 10.90 -0.24
CA PHE A 15 7.07 10.91 0.39
C PHE A 15 7.25 9.71 1.31
N SER A 16 8.48 9.20 1.41
CA SER A 16 8.84 8.25 2.47
C SER A 16 9.31 9.04 3.69
N VAL A 17 8.67 8.84 4.83
CA VAL A 17 8.92 9.62 6.06
C VAL A 17 9.23 8.71 7.25
N VAL A 18 9.93 9.25 8.24
CA VAL A 18 10.14 8.63 9.55
C VAL A 18 9.13 9.23 10.53
N ARG A 19 8.62 8.42 11.45
CA ARG A 19 7.80 8.92 12.56
C ARG A 19 8.72 9.29 13.71
N ASP A 20 8.66 10.54 14.15
CA ASP A 20 9.32 11.03 15.35
C ASP A 20 8.26 11.54 16.33
N GLY A 21 7.96 10.71 17.34
CA GLY A 21 6.83 10.91 18.25
C GLY A 21 5.50 11.07 17.51
N ARG A 22 4.97 12.30 17.51
CA ARG A 22 3.71 12.67 16.86
C ARG A 22 3.85 13.21 15.44
N ARG A 23 5.07 13.55 15.00
CA ARG A 23 5.33 14.17 13.69
C ARG A 23 5.91 13.18 12.69
N PHE A 24 5.76 13.51 11.41
CA PHE A 24 6.36 12.80 10.30
C PHE A 24 7.44 13.65 9.64
N THR A 25 8.68 13.18 9.69
CA THR A 25 9.84 13.94 9.20
C THR A 25 10.38 13.34 7.92
N LEU A 26 10.69 14.20 6.94
CA LEU A 26 11.42 13.81 5.74
C LEU A 26 12.88 13.48 6.11
N PRO A 27 13.35 12.23 5.89
CA PRO A 27 14.73 11.88 6.20
C PRO A 27 15.69 12.58 5.22
N MET A 28 16.72 13.23 5.77
CA MET A 28 17.76 13.96 5.00
C MET A 28 18.71 13.04 4.22
N SER A 29 18.72 11.75 4.53
CA SER A 29 19.51 10.71 3.85
C SER A 29 18.63 9.49 3.59
N GLY A 30 18.98 8.64 2.61
CA GLY A 30 18.19 7.49 2.12
C GLY A 30 17.82 6.37 3.14
N SER A 31 17.96 6.67 4.42
CA SER A 31 17.30 6.04 5.57
C SER A 31 15.82 5.82 5.24
N GLY A 32 15.46 4.56 4.94
CA GLY A 32 14.14 4.23 4.43
C GLY A 32 13.07 4.49 5.47
N GLY A 33 12.35 5.60 5.34
CA GLY A 33 11.23 5.95 6.21
C GLY A 33 10.22 4.81 6.34
N GLY A 34 9.75 4.55 7.56
CA GLY A 34 8.79 3.47 7.87
C GLY A 34 7.36 3.76 7.40
N TRP A 35 7.12 4.98 6.91
CA TRP A 35 5.82 5.46 6.49
C TRP A 35 5.91 6.07 5.09
N ILE A 36 4.78 6.05 4.39
CA ILE A 36 4.56 6.84 3.17
C ILE A 36 3.47 7.84 3.50
N VAL A 37 3.71 9.11 3.22
CA VAL A 37 2.70 10.18 3.30
C VAL A 37 2.31 10.58 1.89
N LYS A 38 1.01 10.61 1.62
CA LYS A 38 0.41 11.12 0.38
C LYS A 38 -0.21 12.48 0.64
N LEU A 39 0.14 13.44 -0.20
CA LEU A 39 -0.38 14.80 -0.11
C LEU A 39 -1.70 14.94 -0.90
N PRO A 40 -2.55 15.92 -0.53
CA PRO A 40 -3.74 16.23 -1.31
C PRO A 40 -3.34 16.67 -2.73
N ASP A 41 -4.18 16.31 -3.69
CA ASP A 41 -4.08 16.85 -5.04
C ASP A 41 -4.78 18.22 -5.08
N ARG A 42 -4.26 19.18 -5.86
CA ARG A 42 -4.88 20.51 -5.96
C ARG A 42 -6.28 20.47 -6.57
N ALA A 43 -6.53 19.54 -7.48
CA ALA A 43 -7.84 19.32 -8.09
C ALA A 43 -8.77 18.48 -7.19
N PHE A 44 -8.20 17.64 -6.31
CA PHE A 44 -8.97 16.72 -5.46
C PHE A 44 -8.42 16.71 -4.03
N ARG A 45 -8.81 17.72 -3.24
CA ARG A 45 -8.30 17.91 -1.87
C ARG A 45 -8.76 16.85 -0.88
N ASP A 46 -9.91 16.23 -1.10
CA ASP A 46 -10.49 15.23 -0.19
C ASP A 46 -9.99 13.80 -0.44
N VAL A 47 -9.08 13.59 -1.40
CA VAL A 47 -8.51 12.26 -1.67
C VAL A 47 -7.88 11.62 -0.43
N PRO A 48 -7.08 12.32 0.39
CA PRO A 48 -6.54 11.75 1.63
C PRO A 48 -7.61 11.23 2.60
N ALA A 49 -8.69 11.99 2.78
CA ALA A 49 -9.81 11.58 3.64
C ALA A 49 -10.53 10.35 3.09
N ASN A 50 -10.77 10.33 1.78
CA ASN A 50 -11.36 9.19 1.09
C ASN A 50 -10.48 7.93 1.20
N GLU A 51 -9.17 8.04 0.95
CA GLU A 51 -8.25 6.91 1.09
C GLU A 51 -8.24 6.36 2.52
N HIS A 52 -8.25 7.24 3.53
CA HIS A 52 -8.36 6.83 4.93
C HIS A 52 -9.67 6.08 5.20
N ALA A 53 -10.81 6.62 4.77
CA ALA A 53 -12.11 5.99 4.94
C ALA A 53 -12.17 4.60 4.26
N MET A 54 -11.66 4.48 3.04
CA MET A 54 -11.64 3.21 2.30
C MET A 54 -10.74 2.17 2.97
N MET A 55 -9.59 2.56 3.51
CA MET A 55 -8.71 1.66 4.24
C MET A 55 -9.33 1.18 5.56
N ARG A 56 -9.99 2.09 6.29
CA ARG A 56 -10.74 1.76 7.50
C ARG A 56 -11.89 0.79 7.21
N TRP A 57 -12.61 1.02 6.11
CA TRP A 57 -13.68 0.13 5.66
C TRP A 57 -13.14 -1.25 5.26
N ALA A 58 -12.05 -1.31 4.48
CA ALA A 58 -11.41 -2.58 4.10
C ALA A 58 -10.95 -3.38 5.33
N ALA A 59 -10.37 -2.71 6.34
CA ALA A 59 -10.00 -3.35 7.60
C ALA A 59 -11.23 -3.93 8.32
N ALA A 60 -12.33 -3.18 8.39
CA ALA A 60 -13.58 -3.63 8.99
C ALA A 60 -14.21 -4.80 8.22
N ALA A 61 -13.97 -4.90 6.92
CA ALA A 61 -14.37 -6.02 6.07
C ALA A 61 -13.44 -7.25 6.18
N GLY A 62 -12.41 -7.20 7.03
CA GLY A 62 -11.47 -8.31 7.25
C GLY A 62 -10.33 -8.41 6.23
N VAL A 63 -10.10 -7.38 5.42
CA VAL A 63 -8.93 -7.31 4.54
C VAL A 63 -7.69 -6.95 5.37
N ASP A 64 -6.61 -7.71 5.19
CA ASP A 64 -5.32 -7.37 5.78
C ASP A 64 -4.77 -6.09 5.13
N VAL A 65 -4.75 -5.02 5.91
CA VAL A 65 -4.32 -3.69 5.47
C VAL A 65 -3.24 -3.15 6.43
N PRO A 66 -2.26 -2.39 5.92
CA PRO A 66 -1.31 -1.70 6.77
C PRO A 66 -1.98 -0.67 7.68
N GLU A 67 -1.27 -0.31 8.74
CA GLU A 67 -1.61 0.81 9.61
C GLU A 67 -1.70 2.11 8.80
N VAL A 68 -2.76 2.89 9.04
CA VAL A 68 -3.06 4.14 8.34
C VAL A 68 -3.44 5.24 9.32
N GLU A 69 -3.08 6.48 9.01
CA GLU A 69 -3.45 7.66 9.77
C GLU A 69 -3.88 8.80 8.83
N LEU A 70 -4.90 9.55 9.23
CA LEU A 70 -5.25 10.85 8.64
C LEU A 70 -4.67 11.94 9.54
N ARG A 71 -3.84 12.80 8.98
CA ARG A 71 -3.10 13.85 9.71
C ARG A 71 -3.26 15.19 9.05
N ASN A 72 -2.86 16.24 9.75
CA ASN A 72 -2.79 17.59 9.20
C ASN A 72 -1.40 17.86 8.65
N GLY A 73 -1.27 18.77 7.67
CA GLY A 73 0.02 19.20 7.14
C GLY A 73 0.95 19.75 8.21
N SER A 74 0.41 20.32 9.30
CA SER A 74 1.16 20.78 10.48
C SER A 74 1.91 19.67 11.22
N ASP A 75 1.52 18.40 11.02
CA ASP A 75 2.22 17.23 11.57
C ASP A 75 3.44 16.80 10.74
N LEU A 76 3.63 17.38 9.55
CA LEU A 76 4.76 17.08 8.68
C LEU A 76 5.91 18.05 8.95
N ASP A 77 7.11 17.51 9.03
CA ASP A 77 8.34 18.29 9.17
C ASP A 77 9.25 18.12 7.92
N GLY A 78 9.82 19.23 7.47
CA GLY A 78 10.61 19.32 6.24
C GLY A 78 9.81 19.44 4.94
N VAL A 79 8.47 19.44 4.98
CA VAL A 79 7.62 19.63 3.79
C VAL A 79 7.24 21.11 3.64
N PRO A 80 7.53 21.76 2.49
CA PRO A 80 7.15 23.15 2.27
C PRO A 80 5.63 23.39 2.26
N ASN A 81 5.18 24.50 2.87
CA ASN A 81 3.76 24.92 2.87
C ASN A 81 3.16 25.12 1.47
N SER A 82 3.99 25.30 0.43
CA SER A 82 3.54 25.41 -0.96
C SER A 82 3.03 24.08 -1.54
N LEU A 83 3.36 22.96 -0.90
CA LEU A 83 2.91 21.62 -1.27
C LEU A 83 1.69 21.18 -0.46
N VAL A 84 1.62 21.57 0.82
CA VAL A 84 0.50 21.25 1.71
C VAL A 84 0.40 22.30 2.82
N GLY A 85 -0.78 22.88 2.99
CA GLY A 85 -1.07 23.81 4.08
C GLY A 85 -1.16 23.11 5.45
N PRO A 86 -0.99 23.84 6.56
CA PRO A 86 -0.98 23.27 7.91
C PRO A 86 -2.29 22.56 8.27
N GLU A 87 -3.44 23.07 7.80
CA GLU A 87 -4.77 22.50 8.05
C GLU A 87 -5.21 21.47 6.99
N GLU A 88 -4.43 21.29 5.93
CA GLU A 88 -4.79 20.34 4.89
C GLU A 88 -4.51 18.92 5.35
N GLN A 89 -5.44 18.02 5.03
CA GLN A 89 -5.32 16.62 5.41
C GLN A 89 -4.34 15.88 4.52
N VAL A 90 -3.54 15.02 5.13
CA VAL A 90 -2.59 14.12 4.47
C VAL A 90 -2.84 12.69 4.92
N PHE A 91 -2.60 11.75 4.02
CA PHE A 91 -2.81 10.34 4.28
C PHE A 91 -1.49 9.64 4.52
N ALA A 92 -1.27 9.13 5.73
CA ALA A 92 -0.09 8.38 6.11
C ALA A 92 -0.39 6.89 6.13
N ILE A 93 0.49 6.08 5.54
CA ILE A 93 0.38 4.63 5.48
C ILE A 93 1.71 3.98 5.87
N ARG A 94 1.66 3.04 6.80
CA ARG A 94 2.84 2.31 7.25
C ARG A 94 3.29 1.37 6.15
N ARG A 95 4.60 1.34 5.91
CA ARG A 95 5.20 0.51 4.87
C ARG A 95 5.26 -0.94 5.30
N PHE A 96 4.55 -1.81 4.56
CA PHE A 96 4.62 -3.26 4.74
C PHE A 96 5.94 -3.87 4.21
N ASP A 97 6.68 -3.14 3.37
CA ASP A 97 8.00 -3.56 2.85
C ASP A 97 9.16 -3.24 3.82
N ARG A 98 8.85 -2.95 5.08
CA ARG A 98 9.79 -2.64 6.17
C ARG A 98 9.48 -3.50 7.39
N ALA A 99 10.45 -4.32 7.79
CA ALA A 99 10.38 -5.16 8.97
C ALA A 99 11.59 -4.92 9.89
N ALA A 100 11.58 -5.46 11.11
CA ALA A 100 12.70 -5.35 12.06
C ALA A 100 14.02 -5.87 11.48
N GLY A 101 13.96 -6.89 10.61
CA GLY A 101 15.12 -7.44 9.89
C GLY A 101 15.56 -6.67 8.65
N GLY A 102 14.96 -5.50 8.37
CA GLY A 102 15.30 -4.65 7.23
C GLY A 102 14.23 -4.60 6.14
N ARG A 103 14.67 -4.34 4.91
CA ARG A 103 13.76 -4.18 3.75
C ARG A 103 13.27 -5.54 3.27
N VAL A 104 11.96 -5.67 3.06
CA VAL A 104 11.35 -6.84 2.43
C VAL A 104 11.20 -6.54 0.94
N HIS A 105 11.65 -7.44 0.08
CA HIS A 105 11.51 -7.28 -1.37
C HIS A 105 10.03 -7.37 -1.79
N VAL A 106 9.59 -6.42 -2.61
CA VAL A 106 8.22 -6.32 -3.12
C VAL A 106 8.27 -6.00 -4.61
N GLU A 107 7.40 -6.63 -5.39
CA GLU A 107 7.18 -6.33 -6.81
C GLU A 107 5.69 -6.13 -7.05
N ASP A 108 5.32 -5.20 -7.93
CA ASP A 108 3.95 -5.05 -8.42
C ASP A 108 3.66 -6.03 -9.58
N PHE A 109 2.38 -6.24 -9.91
CA PHE A 109 2.01 -7.17 -10.98
C PHE A 109 2.49 -6.75 -12.37
N ALA A 110 2.71 -5.46 -12.61
CA ALA A 110 3.26 -5.00 -13.89
C ALA A 110 4.74 -5.37 -14.01
N GLN A 111 5.52 -5.22 -12.94
CA GLN A 111 6.91 -5.64 -12.87
C GLN A 111 7.05 -7.16 -13.05
N ILE A 112 6.22 -7.95 -12.36
CA ILE A 112 6.20 -9.42 -12.49
C ILE A 112 5.90 -9.84 -13.94
N ARG A 113 5.07 -9.07 -14.65
CA ARG A 113 4.65 -9.32 -16.04
C ARG A 113 5.53 -8.61 -17.09
N GLU A 114 6.53 -7.84 -16.68
CA GLU A 114 7.36 -7.00 -17.57
C GLU A 114 6.53 -6.03 -18.43
N VAL A 115 5.41 -5.55 -17.87
CA VAL A 115 4.58 -4.53 -18.49
C VAL A 115 5.20 -3.16 -18.24
N ALA A 116 5.45 -2.41 -19.32
CA ALA A 116 5.98 -1.06 -19.23
C ALA A 116 5.05 -0.14 -18.39
N PRO A 117 5.59 0.82 -17.62
CA PRO A 117 4.77 1.69 -16.75
C PRO A 117 3.59 2.39 -17.44
N GLY A 118 3.77 2.81 -18.70
CA GLY A 118 2.70 3.45 -19.50
C GLY A 118 1.59 2.50 -19.95
N LYS A 119 1.82 1.18 -19.89
CA LYS A 119 0.86 0.15 -20.30
C LYS A 119 0.19 -0.53 -19.11
N LYS A 120 0.35 0.01 -17.90
CA LYS A 120 -0.22 -0.56 -16.66
C LYS A 120 -1.75 -0.68 -16.72
N TYR A 121 -2.42 0.17 -17.51
CA TYR A 121 -3.88 0.20 -17.67
C TYR A 121 -4.37 -0.40 -18.99
N GLU A 122 -3.48 -0.89 -19.85
CA GLU A 122 -3.85 -1.55 -21.11
C GLU A 122 -3.94 -3.06 -20.88
N ASN A 123 -5.05 -3.70 -21.30
CA ASN A 123 -5.41 -5.12 -21.13
C ASN A 123 -5.77 -5.60 -19.70
N THR A 124 -6.98 -5.26 -19.27
CA THR A 124 -7.59 -5.67 -17.99
C THR A 124 -8.29 -7.05 -18.01
N LEU A 125 -7.99 -7.93 -18.96
CA LEU A 125 -8.50 -9.32 -18.94
C LEU A 125 -7.40 -10.35 -18.63
N LEU A 126 -7.65 -11.11 -17.57
CA LEU A 126 -6.77 -11.95 -16.76
C LEU A 126 -6.16 -13.18 -17.46
N ARG A 127 -4.88 -13.49 -17.14
CA ARG A 127 -4.47 -14.86 -16.71
C ARG A 127 -3.14 -14.88 -15.93
N CYS A 128 -3.22 -15.06 -14.60
CA CYS A 128 -2.05 -15.27 -13.71
C CYS A 128 -1.44 -16.69 -13.82
N ARG A 129 -1.19 -17.24 -15.01
CA ARG A 129 -0.48 -18.53 -15.13
C ARG A 129 1.05 -18.38 -15.14
N ARG A 130 1.60 -17.27 -15.66
CA ARG A 130 3.06 -17.10 -15.82
C ARG A 130 3.79 -16.52 -14.60
N ALA A 131 3.09 -15.84 -13.68
CA ALA A 131 3.72 -15.16 -12.54
C ALA A 131 4.42 -16.10 -11.53
N ARG A 132 3.92 -17.34 -11.35
CA ARG A 132 4.44 -18.27 -10.34
C ARG A 132 5.89 -18.70 -10.54
N HIS A 133 6.36 -18.81 -11.79
CA HIS A 133 7.71 -19.34 -12.07
C HIS A 133 8.83 -18.34 -11.77
N ARG A 134 8.56 -17.03 -11.82
CA ARG A 134 9.59 -16.00 -11.66
C ARG A 134 9.90 -15.72 -10.18
N CYS A 135 8.87 -15.58 -9.35
CA CYS A 135 9.04 -15.29 -7.91
C CYS A 135 9.89 -16.38 -7.22
N ALA A 136 9.67 -17.66 -7.58
CA ALA A 136 10.44 -18.79 -7.05
C ALA A 136 11.92 -18.79 -7.48
N ARG A 137 12.24 -18.33 -8.70
CA ARG A 137 13.62 -18.31 -9.24
C ARG A 137 14.48 -17.20 -8.63
N ARG A 138 13.89 -16.08 -8.23
CA ARG A 138 14.61 -14.95 -7.59
C ARG A 138 14.72 -15.07 -6.08
N ALA A 139 13.71 -15.64 -5.40
CA ALA A 139 13.79 -15.92 -3.96
C ALA A 139 15.00 -16.81 -3.60
N GLY A 140 15.38 -17.73 -4.48
CA GLY A 140 16.56 -18.60 -4.29
C GLY A 140 17.93 -17.93 -4.55
N ARG A 141 17.98 -16.65 -4.94
CA ARG A 141 19.24 -15.93 -5.26
C ARG A 141 19.58 -14.78 -4.31
N HIS A 142 18.74 -14.49 -3.31
CA HIS A 142 19.03 -13.46 -2.32
C HIS A 142 19.61 -14.06 -1.03
N PRO A 143 20.85 -13.70 -0.63
CA PRO A 143 21.39 -14.11 0.65
C PRO A 143 20.54 -13.50 1.77
N GLY A 144 19.88 -14.35 2.57
CA GLY A 144 19.06 -13.94 3.72
C GLY A 144 17.57 -14.23 3.63
N VAL A 145 17.04 -14.62 2.46
CA VAL A 145 15.61 -15.01 2.33
C VAL A 145 15.48 -16.52 2.53
N ARG A 146 15.13 -16.95 3.75
CA ARG A 146 14.74 -18.35 3.99
C ARG A 146 13.39 -18.62 3.31
N PRO A 147 13.25 -19.65 2.46
CA PRO A 147 11.95 -20.03 1.94
C PRO A 147 11.06 -20.46 3.11
N ALA A 148 9.86 -19.87 3.19
CA ALA A 148 8.85 -20.32 4.16
C ALA A 148 8.60 -21.83 3.96
N ALA A 149 8.68 -22.59 5.05
CA ALA A 149 8.43 -24.02 5.05
C ALA A 149 7.06 -24.31 4.40
N ARG A 150 7.05 -25.21 3.42
CA ARG A 150 5.85 -25.61 2.67
C ARG A 150 4.91 -26.42 3.58
N GLY A 151 4.07 -25.74 4.34
CA GLY A 151 2.86 -26.30 4.93
C GLY A 151 1.73 -26.27 3.91
N VAL A 152 1.73 -27.19 2.93
CA VAL A 152 0.59 -27.34 2.01
C VAL A 152 -0.47 -28.18 2.73
N HIS A 153 -1.37 -27.54 3.48
CA HIS A 153 -2.62 -28.18 3.85
C HIS A 153 -3.49 -28.32 2.60
N ARG A 154 -3.47 -29.52 2.00
CA ARG A 154 -4.40 -29.91 0.94
C ARG A 154 -5.78 -30.14 1.56
N HIS A 155 -6.62 -29.11 1.61
CA HIS A 155 -8.05 -29.32 1.82
C HIS A 155 -8.66 -29.83 0.51
N ARG A 156 -8.83 -31.15 0.39
CA ARG A 156 -9.71 -31.76 -0.62
C ARG A 156 -11.14 -31.37 -0.26
N GLN A 157 -11.72 -30.37 -0.92
CA GLN A 157 -13.17 -30.24 -0.94
C GLN A 157 -13.69 -31.05 -2.14
N ARG A 158 -14.37 -32.16 -1.83
CA ARG A 158 -15.25 -32.86 -2.78
C ARG A 158 -16.50 -32.01 -2.92
N GLY A 159 -16.93 -31.78 -4.16
CA GLY A 159 -18.12 -30.98 -4.45
C GLY A 159 -19.40 -31.63 -3.97
N ARG A 160 -20.33 -30.78 -3.52
CA ARG A 160 -21.76 -30.88 -3.80
C ARG A 160 -22.28 -29.46 -4.02
N ALA A 161 -22.99 -29.30 -5.14
CA ALA A 161 -23.79 -28.12 -5.45
C ALA A 161 -25.16 -28.21 -4.75
N SER A 162 -25.94 -27.14 -4.91
CA SER A 162 -27.33 -26.89 -4.46
C SER A 162 -27.40 -26.18 -3.11
N GLN A 163 -27.57 -24.84 -3.10
CA GLN A 163 -28.82 -24.06 -3.23
C GLN A 163 -29.38 -23.71 -1.85
N GLU A 164 -29.93 -22.48 -1.73
CA GLU A 164 -30.62 -21.87 -0.57
C GLU A 164 -29.73 -21.28 0.55
N LEU A 165 -29.55 -19.95 0.53
CA LEU A 165 -30.35 -19.01 1.34
C LEU A 165 -29.79 -17.59 1.12
N VAL A 166 -30.50 -16.81 0.31
CA VAL A 166 -30.40 -15.35 0.28
C VAL A 166 -31.39 -14.87 1.31
N HIS A 167 -30.95 -14.52 2.52
CA HIS A 167 -31.65 -13.63 3.47
C HIS A 167 -30.75 -13.39 4.68
N ASP A 168 -29.95 -12.32 4.64
CA ASP A 168 -29.67 -11.46 5.80
C ASP A 168 -28.72 -10.32 5.38
N LEU A 169 -29.30 -9.19 5.00
CA LEU A 169 -28.57 -7.92 4.84
C LEU A 169 -28.78 -7.06 6.09
N PRO A 170 -27.71 -6.51 6.71
CA PRO A 170 -27.83 -5.69 7.91
C PRO A 170 -28.57 -4.35 7.69
N ARG A 171 -29.28 -3.92 8.74
CA ARG A 171 -30.24 -2.79 8.78
C ARG A 171 -29.70 -1.36 8.53
N TRP A 172 -28.50 -1.18 7.99
CA TRP A 172 -27.97 0.17 7.66
C TRP A 172 -28.19 0.57 6.19
N ALA A 173 -28.82 -0.27 5.37
CA ALA A 173 -29.07 -0.03 3.95
C ALA A 173 -30.34 0.81 3.64
N HIS A 174 -30.98 1.41 4.65
CA HIS A 174 -32.10 2.34 4.48
C HIS A 174 -31.93 3.55 5.41
N ALA A 175 -31.12 4.51 4.99
CA ALA A 175 -31.13 5.91 5.45
C ALA A 175 -30.50 6.79 4.38
#